data_AF-A0A7U8C9U2-F1
#
_entry.id   AF-A0A7U8C9U2-F1
#
_cell.length_a   1.000
_cell.length_b   1.000
_cell.length_c   1.000
_cell.angle_alpha   90.00
_cell.angle_beta   90.00
_cell.angle_gamma   90.00
#
_symmetry.space_group_name_H-M   'P 1'
#
loop_
_entity.id
_entity.type
_entity.pdbx_description
1 polymer ?
#
loop_
_entity_poly.entity_id
_entity_poly.type
_entity_poly.pdbx_seq_one_letter_code
_entity_poly.pdbx_strand_id
1 'polypeptide(L)'
;MKKADLNDLYKEFYFHELDVREKVTNRLQLTFAFHATVLTIIAYMMKTLDTEASSNLVLVFYGAMILTVAILARSIFFTVQAFWGNTYTAVASPNKIESFRKSALEHEEKIKKYNSELGDKDRVAYSADDALSDYLYDEYAKCTSHNIEVNFNRGVWLHKAIKYLLITAVPLVIGSGVFVVGDMDGSSPRKEVLIKHSAPLKVETSLGGVESILHEIKESCMIDNEQNQGQGHGQGTSQPTPPPAPEPPEPRNIIESDQPPVSLDRDS
;
A
#
# COMPACT_ATOMS: atom_id res chain seq x y z
N MET A 1 4.20 23.15 39.59
CA MET A 1 4.98 22.69 38.42
C MET A 1 5.72 23.90 37.88
N LYS A 2 7.01 23.79 37.55
CA LYS A 2 7.76 24.89 36.92
C LYS A 2 7.45 24.92 35.41
N LYS A 3 7.66 26.07 34.77
CA LYS A 3 7.46 26.27 33.33
C LYS A 3 8.29 25.28 32.49
N ALA A 4 9.53 25.01 32.92
CA ALA A 4 10.40 24.00 32.30
C ALA A 4 9.78 22.58 32.36
N ASP A 5 9.38 22.12 33.57
CA ASP A 5 8.73 20.81 33.74
C ASP A 5 7.49 20.67 32.85
N LEU A 6 6.72 21.76 32.69
CA LEU A 6 5.52 21.78 31.86
C LEU A 6 5.86 21.66 30.36
N ASN A 7 6.88 22.39 29.89
CA ASN A 7 7.34 22.28 28.50
C ASN A 7 7.83 20.87 28.16
N ASP A 8 8.55 20.21 29.07
CA ASP A 8 8.98 18.83 28.86
C ASP A 8 7.79 17.85 28.83
N LEU A 9 6.74 18.05 29.63
CA LEU A 9 5.51 17.24 29.55
C LEU A 9 4.79 17.39 28.20
N TYR A 10 4.62 18.62 27.69
CA TYR A 10 3.99 18.86 26.39
C TYR A 10 4.82 18.30 25.22
N LYS A 11 6.15 18.37 25.33
CA LYS A 11 7.08 17.74 24.40
C LYS A 11 7.00 16.21 24.44
N GLU A 12 6.84 15.61 25.62
CA GLU A 12 6.60 14.17 25.76
C GLU A 12 5.29 13.74 25.08
N PHE A 13 4.19 14.46 25.33
CA PHE A 13 2.92 14.21 24.63
C PHE A 13 3.04 14.37 23.12
N TYR A 14 3.74 15.39 22.63
CA TYR A 14 3.99 15.56 21.19
C TYR A 14 4.71 14.34 20.58
N PHE A 15 5.77 13.84 21.22
CA PHE A 15 6.46 12.64 20.75
C PHE A 15 5.61 11.37 20.88
N HIS A 16 4.80 11.25 21.93
CA HIS A 16 3.83 10.16 22.07
C HIS A 16 2.86 10.10 20.89
N GLU A 17 2.30 11.24 20.47
CA GLU A 17 1.36 11.29 19.34
C GLU A 17 2.01 10.96 17.98
N LEU A 18 3.31 11.24 17.82
CA LEU A 18 4.06 10.82 16.62
C LEU A 18 4.27 9.30 16.56
N ASP A 19 4.46 8.64 17.71
CA ASP A 19 4.55 7.18 17.87
C ASP A 19 3.15 6.51 17.73
N VAL A 20 2.10 7.10 18.30
CA VAL A 20 0.70 6.67 18.07
C VAL A 20 0.36 6.71 16.58
N ARG A 21 0.73 7.79 15.87
CA ARG A 21 0.57 7.89 14.41
C ARG A 21 1.24 6.74 13.68
N GLU A 22 2.49 6.41 14.04
CA GLU A 22 3.24 5.31 13.42
C GLU A 22 2.56 3.96 13.68
N LYS A 23 2.15 3.70 14.93
CA LYS A 23 1.38 2.49 15.31
C LYS A 23 0.07 2.36 14.54
N VAL A 24 -0.66 3.46 14.32
CA VAL A 24 -1.88 3.47 13.49
C VAL A 24 -1.55 3.14 12.03
N THR A 25 -0.52 3.76 11.44
CA THR A 25 -0.10 3.49 10.06
C THR A 25 0.38 2.05 9.86
N ASN A 26 1.16 1.49 10.79
CA ASN A 26 1.65 0.10 10.72
C ASN A 26 0.48 -0.91 10.78
N ARG A 27 -0.51 -0.68 11.65
CA ARG A 27 -1.74 -1.49 11.70
C ARG A 27 -2.57 -1.38 10.42
N LEU A 28 -2.57 -0.20 9.79
CA LEU A 28 -3.29 0.06 8.56
C LEU A 28 -2.67 -0.68 7.36
N GLN A 29 -1.33 -0.65 7.24
CA GLN A 29 -0.58 -1.45 6.26
C GLN A 29 -0.86 -2.95 6.43
N LEU A 30 -0.83 -3.46 7.67
CA LEU A 30 -1.19 -4.85 7.97
C LEU A 30 -2.64 -5.17 7.56
N THR A 31 -3.57 -4.22 7.74
CA THR A 31 -4.96 -4.40 7.33
C THR A 31 -5.07 -4.52 5.80
N PHE A 32 -4.40 -3.64 5.03
CA PHE A 32 -4.33 -3.72 3.57
C PHE A 32 -3.75 -5.06 3.08
N ALA A 33 -2.71 -5.58 3.75
CA ALA A 33 -2.15 -6.89 3.42
C ALA A 33 -3.19 -8.01 3.57
N PHE A 34 -3.98 -7.99 4.65
CA PHE A 34 -5.09 -8.94 4.82
C PHE A 34 -6.19 -8.79 3.76
N HIS A 35 -6.54 -7.57 3.32
CA HIS A 35 -7.47 -7.40 2.19
C HIS A 35 -6.95 -8.08 0.92
N ALA A 36 -5.68 -7.88 0.60
CA ALA A 36 -5.04 -8.51 -0.56
C ALA A 36 -5.03 -10.05 -0.44
N THR A 37 -4.73 -10.60 0.74
CA THR A 37 -4.80 -12.05 0.98
C THR A 37 -6.21 -12.59 0.77
N VAL A 38 -7.24 -11.95 1.34
CA VAL A 38 -8.64 -12.39 1.19
C VAL A 38 -9.07 -12.31 -0.28
N LEU A 39 -8.74 -11.23 -1.00
CA LEU A 39 -9.01 -11.09 -2.43
C LEU A 39 -8.30 -12.17 -3.26
N THR A 40 -7.09 -12.57 -2.90
CA THR A 40 -6.34 -13.65 -3.57
C THR A 40 -7.02 -15.01 -3.36
N ILE A 41 -7.48 -15.30 -2.14
CA ILE A 41 -8.23 -16.54 -1.84
C ILE A 41 -9.54 -16.57 -2.63
N ILE A 42 -10.28 -15.46 -2.67
CA ILE A 42 -11.52 -15.32 -3.45
C ILE A 42 -11.23 -15.54 -4.95
N ALA A 43 -10.21 -14.89 -5.50
CA ALA A 43 -9.84 -15.02 -6.91
C ALA A 43 -9.40 -16.45 -7.28
N TYR A 44 -8.67 -17.14 -6.40
CA TYR A 44 -8.33 -18.56 -6.56
C TYR A 44 -9.58 -19.43 -6.62
N MET A 45 -10.44 -19.37 -5.59
CA MET A 45 -11.65 -20.20 -5.49
C MET A 45 -12.63 -19.94 -6.64
N MET A 46 -12.71 -18.70 -7.15
CA MET A 46 -13.52 -18.36 -8.33
C MET A 46 -12.91 -18.86 -9.64
N LYS A 47 -11.57 -18.94 -9.74
CA LYS A 47 -10.85 -19.41 -10.93
C LYS A 47 -10.89 -20.94 -11.07
N THR A 48 -10.79 -21.67 -9.96
CA THR A 48 -10.75 -23.14 -9.97
C THR A 48 -12.12 -23.78 -9.75
N LEU A 49 -13.20 -23.00 -9.76
CA LEU A 49 -14.56 -23.45 -9.52
C LEU A 49 -15.05 -24.41 -10.61
N ASP A 50 -15.36 -25.65 -10.21
CA ASP A 50 -16.07 -26.62 -11.02
C ASP A 50 -17.59 -26.57 -10.72
N THR A 51 -18.39 -26.43 -11.78
CA THR A 51 -19.85 -26.31 -11.70
C THR A 51 -20.59 -27.66 -11.76
N GLU A 52 -19.89 -28.79 -11.96
CA GLU A 52 -20.49 -30.14 -11.91
C GLU A 52 -20.91 -30.57 -10.49
N ALA A 53 -20.59 -29.78 -9.46
CA ALA A 53 -21.03 -29.99 -8.09
C ALA A 53 -22.56 -29.83 -7.91
N SER A 54 -23.11 -30.41 -6.84
CA SER A 54 -24.57 -30.35 -6.60
C SER A 54 -25.07 -28.89 -6.49
N SER A 55 -26.17 -28.58 -7.17
CA SER A 55 -26.73 -27.22 -7.29
C SER A 55 -26.93 -26.52 -5.94
N ASN A 56 -27.29 -27.25 -4.88
CA ASN A 56 -27.42 -26.72 -3.53
C ASN A 56 -26.09 -26.21 -2.95
N LEU A 57 -24.98 -26.95 -3.14
CA LEU A 57 -23.65 -26.53 -2.68
C LEU A 57 -23.15 -25.33 -3.48
N VAL A 58 -23.35 -25.34 -4.80
CA VAL A 58 -23.04 -24.20 -5.68
C VAL A 58 -23.78 -22.93 -5.24
N LEU A 59 -25.07 -23.02 -4.90
CA LEU A 59 -25.86 -21.90 -4.41
C LEU A 59 -25.34 -21.36 -3.07
N VAL A 60 -25.04 -22.24 -2.10
CA VAL A 60 -24.49 -21.84 -0.80
C VAL A 60 -23.11 -21.21 -0.96
N PHE A 61 -22.25 -21.76 -1.82
CA PHE A 61 -20.95 -21.18 -2.16
C PHE A 61 -21.10 -19.76 -2.68
N TYR A 62 -21.88 -19.53 -3.75
CA TYR A 62 -22.06 -18.19 -4.31
C TYR A 62 -22.68 -17.21 -3.32
N GLY A 63 -23.66 -17.64 -2.52
CA GLY A 63 -24.25 -16.82 -1.46
C GLY A 63 -23.21 -16.38 -0.41
N ALA A 64 -22.35 -17.30 0.04
CA ALA A 64 -21.26 -17.01 0.95
C ALA A 64 -20.20 -16.08 0.33
N MET A 65 -19.85 -16.28 -0.94
CA MET A 65 -18.85 -15.45 -1.64
C MET A 65 -19.36 -14.02 -1.88
N ILE A 66 -20.63 -13.85 -2.29
CA ILE A 66 -21.26 -12.52 -2.45
C ILE A 66 -21.31 -11.78 -1.12
N LEU A 67 -21.71 -12.46 -0.04
CA LEU A 67 -21.73 -11.89 1.31
C LEU A 67 -20.32 -11.50 1.78
N THR A 68 -19.33 -12.36 1.52
CA THR A 68 -17.91 -12.09 1.81
C THR A 68 -17.45 -10.81 1.11
N VAL A 69 -17.67 -10.69 -0.20
CA VAL A 69 -17.28 -9.51 -1.00
C VAL A 69 -17.98 -8.24 -0.51
N ALA A 70 -19.27 -8.30 -0.18
CA ALA A 70 -20.03 -7.15 0.32
C ALA A 70 -19.48 -6.62 1.66
N ILE A 71 -19.15 -7.51 2.60
CA ILE A 71 -18.59 -7.15 3.91
C ILE A 71 -17.13 -6.70 3.77
N LEU A 72 -16.35 -7.34 2.89
CA LEU A 72 -14.97 -6.97 2.57
C LEU A 72 -14.90 -5.55 1.98
N ALA A 73 -15.76 -5.23 1.02
CA ALA A 73 -15.85 -3.88 0.44
C ALA A 73 -16.16 -2.82 1.52
N ARG A 74 -16.99 -3.16 2.52
CA ARG A 74 -17.27 -2.27 3.65
C ARG A 74 -16.07 -2.12 4.59
N SER A 75 -15.26 -3.17 4.78
CA SER A 75 -13.98 -3.08 5.49
C SER A 75 -13.00 -2.16 4.75
N ILE A 76 -12.78 -2.39 3.44
CA ILE A 76 -11.90 -1.58 2.57
C ILE A 76 -12.30 -0.10 2.61
N PHE A 77 -13.60 0.21 2.52
CA PHE A 77 -14.08 1.59 2.63
C PHE A 77 -13.60 2.28 3.92
N PHE A 78 -13.72 1.63 5.08
CA PHE A 78 -13.23 2.21 6.34
C PHE A 78 -11.70 2.26 6.43
N THR A 79 -10.98 1.36 5.76
CA THR A 79 -9.52 1.39 5.63
C THR A 79 -9.05 2.61 4.83
N VAL A 80 -9.71 2.91 3.70
CA VAL A 80 -9.43 4.12 2.92
C VAL A 80 -9.72 5.38 3.75
N GLN A 81 -10.82 5.43 4.50
CA GLN A 81 -11.15 6.55 5.40
C GLN A 81 -10.16 6.71 6.57
N ALA A 82 -9.51 5.62 7.03
CA ALA A 82 -8.46 5.68 8.04
C ALA A 82 -7.08 6.11 7.48
N PHE A 83 -6.92 6.03 6.15
CA PHE A 83 -5.71 6.42 5.45
C PHE A 83 -5.76 7.88 5.00
N TRP A 84 -6.76 8.21 4.19
CA TRP A 84 -6.81 9.44 3.37
C TRP A 84 -7.20 10.69 4.15
N GLY A 85 -6.74 11.86 3.68
CA GLY A 85 -7.21 13.17 4.15
C GLY A 85 -6.76 13.57 5.56
N ASN A 86 -5.78 12.87 6.14
CA ASN A 86 -5.27 13.13 7.48
C ASN A 86 -4.01 14.01 7.43
N THR A 87 -4.06 15.21 7.99
CA THR A 87 -2.92 16.14 8.03
C THR A 87 -2.30 16.20 9.42
N TYR A 88 -0.98 16.08 9.51
CA TYR A 88 -0.25 16.14 10.78
C TYR A 88 0.49 17.47 10.92
N THR A 89 0.35 18.11 12.08
CA THR A 89 1.11 19.31 12.44
C THR A 89 2.42 18.91 13.11
N ALA A 90 3.52 19.51 12.64
CA ALA A 90 4.84 19.36 13.23
C ALA A 90 5.33 20.71 13.77
N VAL A 91 6.06 20.66 14.88
CA VAL A 91 6.75 21.82 15.47
C VAL A 91 7.65 22.50 14.43
N ALA A 92 7.78 23.83 14.49
CA ALA A 92 8.64 24.59 13.59
C ALA A 92 10.07 24.03 13.47
N SER A 93 10.66 24.20 12.29
CA SER A 93 12.01 23.71 12.03
C SER A 93 13.05 24.40 12.94
N PRO A 94 14.17 23.73 13.29
CA PRO A 94 15.21 24.32 14.14
C PRO A 94 15.71 25.69 13.67
N ASN A 95 15.76 25.90 12.34
CA ASN A 95 16.14 27.19 11.77
C ASN A 95 15.14 28.31 12.12
N LYS A 96 13.82 28.03 12.11
CA LYS A 96 12.79 28.99 12.51
C LYS A 96 12.85 29.29 14.01
N ILE A 97 13.04 28.25 14.84
CA ILE A 97 13.19 28.39 16.30
C ILE A 97 14.43 29.25 16.63
N GLU A 98 15.57 28.99 15.98
CA GLU A 98 16.80 29.78 16.18
C GLU A 98 16.67 31.21 15.64
N SER A 99 15.92 31.42 14.56
CA SER A 99 15.62 32.76 14.06
C SER A 99 14.77 33.55 15.06
N PHE A 100 13.73 32.92 15.62
CA PHE A 100 12.92 33.50 16.68
C PHE A 100 13.75 33.82 17.93
N ARG A 101 14.62 32.91 18.38
CA ARG A 101 15.53 33.12 19.51
C ARG A 101 16.44 34.33 19.30
N LYS A 102 17.02 34.49 18.10
CA LYS A 102 17.85 35.66 17.77
C LYS A 102 17.04 36.96 17.82
N SER A 103 15.85 36.99 17.23
CA SER A 103 14.98 38.17 17.28
C SER A 103 14.52 38.51 18.71
N ALA A 104 14.31 37.52 19.58
CA ALA A 104 14.00 37.72 21.00
C ALA A 104 15.21 38.31 21.76
N LEU A 105 16.42 37.81 21.53
CA LEU A 105 17.66 38.35 22.13
C LEU A 105 17.91 39.81 21.68
N GLU A 106 17.77 40.11 20.38
CA GLU A 106 17.85 41.48 19.88
C GLU A 106 16.78 42.41 20.48
N HIS A 107 15.59 41.89 20.79
CA HIS A 107 14.55 42.67 21.47
C HIS A 107 14.91 42.92 22.94
N GLU A 108 15.46 41.93 23.63
CA GLU A 108 15.94 42.07 25.01
C GLU A 108 17.06 43.12 25.12
N GLU A 109 18.00 43.16 24.17
CA GLU A 109 19.04 44.21 24.12
C GLU A 109 18.43 45.61 23.92
N LYS A 110 17.43 45.75 23.06
CA LYS A 110 16.70 47.02 22.84
C LYS A 110 15.95 47.46 24.10
N ILE A 111 15.28 46.53 24.80
CA ILE A 111 14.62 46.77 26.10
C ILE A 111 15.65 47.19 27.16
N LYS A 112 16.79 46.51 27.27
CA LYS A 112 17.87 46.85 28.21
C LYS A 112 18.41 48.26 27.98
N LYS A 113 18.63 48.65 26.72
CA LYS A 113 19.05 50.01 26.39
C LYS A 113 17.98 51.05 26.78
N TYR A 114 16.73 50.83 26.39
CA TYR A 114 15.61 51.70 26.76
C TYR A 114 15.48 51.87 28.28
N ASN A 115 15.57 50.77 29.04
CA ASN A 115 15.54 50.76 30.50
C ASN A 115 16.74 51.44 31.18
N SER A 116 17.85 51.68 30.46
CA SER A 116 19.01 52.43 30.95
C SER A 116 18.83 53.95 30.84
N GLU A 117 17.90 54.39 30.01
CA GLU A 117 17.53 55.79 29.80
C GLU A 117 16.34 56.22 30.71
N LEU A 118 15.77 55.28 31.47
CA LEU A 118 14.62 55.44 32.37
C LEU A 118 14.97 55.25 33.86
N GLY A 119 14.15 55.86 34.72
CA GLY A 119 14.19 55.64 36.17
C GLY A 119 13.70 54.24 36.58
N ASP A 120 14.11 53.76 37.76
CA ASP A 120 13.85 52.39 38.25
C ASP A 120 12.37 51.96 38.22
N LYS A 121 11.42 52.90 38.31
CA LYS A 121 9.98 52.60 38.41
C LYS A 121 9.31 52.32 37.06
N ASP A 122 9.92 52.73 35.95
CA ASP A 122 9.30 52.69 34.61
C ASP A 122 9.94 51.60 33.71
N ARG A 123 10.77 50.72 34.28
CA ARG A 123 11.47 49.67 33.52
C ARG A 123 10.54 48.56 33.07
N VAL A 124 10.66 48.18 31.80
CA VAL A 124 9.95 47.05 31.20
C VAL A 124 10.75 45.75 31.45
N ALA A 125 10.14 44.77 32.09
CA ALA A 125 10.72 43.43 32.23
C ALA A 125 10.49 42.62 30.93
N TYR A 126 11.57 42.15 30.31
CA TYR A 126 11.54 41.22 29.18
C TYR A 126 12.70 40.23 29.29
N SER A 127 12.48 39.00 28.85
CA SER A 127 13.42 37.88 28.91
C SER A 127 13.24 37.06 27.61
N ALA A 128 14.29 36.96 26.81
CA ALA A 128 14.26 36.21 25.56
C ALA A 128 14.06 34.71 25.81
N ASP A 129 14.61 34.19 26.90
CA ASP A 129 14.45 32.78 27.32
C ASP A 129 13.00 32.48 27.72
N ASP A 130 12.32 33.40 28.42
CA ASP A 130 10.91 33.25 28.75
C ASP A 130 10.02 33.30 27.51
N ALA A 131 10.29 34.22 26.58
CA ALA A 131 9.57 34.35 25.32
C ALA A 131 9.76 33.12 24.40
N LEU A 132 10.97 32.57 24.34
CA LEU A 132 11.25 31.30 23.66
C LEU A 132 10.52 30.13 24.33
N SER A 133 10.52 30.11 25.66
CA SER A 133 9.82 29.09 26.46
C SER A 133 8.30 29.13 26.26
N ASP A 134 7.70 30.32 26.17
CA ASP A 134 6.26 30.49 25.86
C ASP A 134 5.93 30.11 24.41
N TYR A 135 6.79 30.48 23.45
CA TYR A 135 6.61 30.08 22.04
C TYR A 135 6.65 28.54 21.88
N LEU A 136 7.65 27.88 22.47
CA LEU A 136 7.76 26.42 22.41
C LEU A 136 6.58 25.74 23.11
N TYR A 137 6.13 26.25 24.26
CA TYR A 137 4.95 25.76 24.97
C TYR A 137 3.70 25.77 24.07
N ASP A 138 3.41 26.91 23.45
CA ASP A 138 2.25 27.12 22.59
C ASP A 138 2.33 26.25 21.31
N GLU A 139 3.52 26.14 20.70
CA GLU A 139 3.77 25.32 19.52
C GLU A 139 3.56 23.82 19.81
N TYR A 140 4.10 23.30 20.93
CA TYR A 140 3.86 21.91 21.34
C TYR A 140 2.39 21.67 21.71
N ALA A 141 1.74 22.59 22.42
CA ALA A 141 0.34 22.47 22.79
C ALA A 141 -0.59 22.40 21.57
N LYS A 142 -0.38 23.28 20.59
CA LYS A 142 -1.13 23.29 19.32
C LYS A 142 -0.89 22.02 18.51
N CYS A 143 0.37 21.66 18.27
CA CYS A 143 0.70 20.49 17.45
C CYS A 143 0.18 19.19 18.07
N THR A 144 0.29 19.05 19.40
CA THR A 144 -0.20 17.87 20.13
C THR A 144 -1.72 17.77 20.05
N SER A 145 -2.43 18.86 20.33
CA SER A 145 -3.90 18.86 20.35
C SER A 145 -4.50 18.47 18.98
N HIS A 146 -3.97 19.02 17.90
CA HIS A 146 -4.36 18.66 16.53
C HIS A 146 -4.02 17.19 16.21
N ASN A 147 -2.81 16.74 16.54
CA ASN A 147 -2.38 15.37 16.27
C ASN A 147 -3.20 14.32 17.05
N ILE A 148 -3.63 14.61 18.29
CA ILE A 148 -4.54 13.76 19.08
C ILE A 148 -5.86 13.55 18.33
N GLU A 149 -6.49 14.62 17.83
CA GLU A 149 -7.78 14.54 17.14
C GLU A 149 -7.66 13.68 15.86
N VAL A 150 -6.59 13.90 15.08
CA VAL A 150 -6.31 13.11 13.87
C VAL A 150 -6.05 11.64 14.22
N ASN A 151 -5.22 11.35 15.22
CA ASN A 151 -4.94 9.99 15.68
C ASN A 151 -6.21 9.27 16.18
N PHE A 152 -7.06 9.97 16.93
CA PHE A 152 -8.32 9.44 17.42
C PHE A 152 -9.26 9.09 16.26
N ASN A 153 -9.47 10.01 15.32
CA ASN A 153 -10.34 9.81 14.16
C ASN A 153 -9.86 8.64 13.28
N ARG A 154 -8.56 8.58 12.96
CA ARG A 154 -7.97 7.43 12.24
C ARG A 154 -8.14 6.13 13.01
N GLY A 155 -7.94 6.15 14.33
CA GLY A 155 -8.14 5.01 15.22
C GLY A 155 -9.57 4.46 15.19
N VAL A 156 -10.58 5.33 15.20
CA VAL A 156 -12.00 4.95 15.09
C VAL A 156 -12.31 4.30 13.73
N TRP A 157 -11.79 4.83 12.63
CA TRP A 157 -11.99 4.24 11.30
C TRP A 157 -11.25 2.89 11.15
N LEU A 158 -10.01 2.80 11.62
CA LEU A 158 -9.23 1.56 11.65
C LEU A 158 -9.91 0.47 12.49
N HIS A 159 -10.45 0.80 13.66
CA HIS A 159 -11.19 -0.16 14.49
C HIS A 159 -12.44 -0.70 13.76
N LYS A 160 -13.18 0.17 13.05
CA LYS A 160 -14.30 -0.26 12.20
C LYS A 160 -13.81 -1.17 11.07
N ALA A 161 -12.73 -0.81 10.37
CA ALA A 161 -12.16 -1.62 9.30
C ALA A 161 -11.80 -3.04 9.75
N ILE A 162 -11.08 -3.17 10.88
CA ILE A 162 -10.71 -4.45 11.49
C ILE A 162 -11.95 -5.24 11.91
N LYS A 163 -12.96 -4.60 12.52
CA LYS A 163 -14.23 -5.26 12.87
C LYS A 163 -14.90 -5.89 11.64
N TYR A 164 -15.03 -5.16 10.54
CA TYR A 164 -15.64 -5.70 9.32
C TYR A 164 -14.76 -6.78 8.65
N LEU A 165 -13.43 -6.67 8.73
CA LEU A 165 -12.50 -7.70 8.25
C LEU A 165 -12.67 -9.03 9.03
N LEU A 166 -12.80 -8.97 10.36
CA LEU A 166 -13.07 -10.15 11.19
C LEU A 166 -14.45 -10.75 10.89
N ILE A 167 -15.48 -9.93 10.65
CA ILE A 167 -16.80 -10.41 10.23
C ILE A 167 -16.73 -11.08 8.86
N THR A 168 -15.90 -10.58 7.93
CA THR A 168 -15.70 -11.17 6.59
C THR A 168 -15.13 -12.60 6.65
N ALA A 169 -14.33 -12.92 7.68
CA ALA A 169 -13.76 -14.25 7.84
C ALA A 169 -14.83 -15.35 8.02
N VAL A 170 -15.99 -15.03 8.61
CA VAL A 170 -17.05 -16.02 8.87
C VAL A 170 -17.68 -16.58 7.58
N PRO A 171 -18.26 -15.77 6.67
CA PRO A 171 -18.78 -16.29 5.40
C PRO A 171 -17.67 -16.82 4.49
N LEU A 172 -16.44 -16.28 4.57
CA LEU A 172 -15.30 -16.83 3.83
C LEU A 172 -15.01 -18.27 4.24
N VAL A 173 -14.88 -18.55 5.55
CA VAL A 173 -14.65 -19.91 6.07
C VAL A 173 -15.79 -20.86 5.70
N ILE A 174 -17.04 -20.40 5.72
CA ILE A 174 -18.19 -21.20 5.27
C ILE A 174 -18.08 -21.51 3.77
N GLY A 175 -17.79 -20.51 2.93
CA GLY A 175 -17.60 -20.67 1.48
C GLY A 175 -16.44 -21.59 1.13
N SER A 176 -15.28 -21.42 1.77
CA SER A 176 -14.11 -22.30 1.61
C SER A 176 -14.38 -23.72 2.10
N GLY A 177 -15.14 -23.89 3.20
CA GLY A 177 -15.56 -25.20 3.69
C GLY A 177 -16.46 -25.93 2.67
N VAL A 178 -17.46 -25.24 2.12
CA VAL A 178 -18.33 -25.78 1.07
C VAL A 178 -17.55 -26.10 -0.20
N PHE A 179 -16.61 -25.24 -0.60
CA PHE A 179 -15.74 -25.45 -1.76
C PHE A 179 -14.91 -26.74 -1.64
N VAL A 180 -14.29 -26.98 -0.49
CA VAL A 180 -13.48 -28.18 -0.23
C VAL A 180 -14.34 -29.44 -0.05
N VAL A 181 -15.43 -29.36 0.71
CA VAL A 181 -16.30 -30.52 0.99
C VAL A 181 -17.11 -30.94 -0.24
N GLY A 182 -17.50 -29.99 -1.09
CA GLY A 182 -18.20 -30.26 -2.35
C GLY A 182 -17.30 -30.71 -3.50
N ASP A 183 -16.00 -30.94 -3.25
CA ASP A 183 -14.96 -31.19 -4.26
C ASP A 183 -15.07 -30.21 -5.44
N MET A 184 -15.29 -28.92 -5.15
CA MET A 184 -15.55 -27.88 -6.16
C MET A 184 -14.26 -27.37 -6.82
N ASP A 185 -13.09 -27.89 -6.43
CA ASP A 185 -11.81 -27.56 -7.03
C ASP A 185 -11.58 -28.39 -8.30
N GLY A 186 -11.81 -27.78 -9.46
CA GLY A 186 -11.52 -28.35 -10.77
C GLY A 186 -10.03 -28.54 -11.07
N SER A 187 -9.13 -28.01 -10.23
CA SER A 187 -7.68 -28.25 -10.33
C SER A 187 -7.19 -29.45 -9.48
N SER A 188 -8.08 -30.08 -8.71
CA SER A 188 -7.79 -31.27 -7.93
C SER A 188 -7.43 -32.46 -8.83
N PRO A 189 -6.23 -33.08 -8.67
CA PRO A 189 -5.82 -34.25 -9.46
C PRO A 189 -6.73 -35.48 -9.33
N ARG A 190 -7.66 -35.47 -8.35
CA ARG A 190 -8.65 -36.53 -8.13
C ARG A 190 -9.71 -36.61 -9.23
N LYS A 191 -9.93 -35.50 -9.94
CA LYS A 191 -10.69 -35.46 -11.18
C LYS A 191 -9.79 -35.88 -12.33
N GLU A 192 -9.28 -37.11 -12.25
CA GLU A 192 -8.55 -37.70 -13.36
C GLU A 192 -9.41 -37.63 -14.61
N VAL A 193 -8.77 -37.22 -15.71
CA VAL A 193 -9.41 -37.03 -17.01
C VAL A 193 -10.24 -38.26 -17.32
N LEU A 194 -11.57 -38.10 -17.36
CA LEU A 194 -12.46 -39.14 -17.83
C LEU A 194 -12.22 -39.28 -19.34
N ILE A 195 -11.16 -40.00 -19.73
CA ILE A 195 -10.88 -40.43 -21.09
C ILE A 195 -12.01 -41.37 -21.46
N LYS A 196 -13.08 -40.75 -21.94
CA LYS A 196 -14.28 -41.41 -22.39
C LYS A 196 -13.88 -42.16 -23.65
N HIS A 197 -13.47 -43.43 -23.49
CA HIS A 197 -13.17 -44.39 -24.55
C HIS A 197 -14.45 -44.67 -25.38
N SER A 198 -14.88 -43.63 -26.11
CA SER A 198 -16.05 -43.58 -26.95
C SER A 198 -15.56 -43.91 -28.36
N ALA A 199 -15.65 -45.19 -28.69
CA ALA A 199 -15.11 -45.85 -29.88
C ALA A 199 -13.56 -45.97 -29.92
N PRO A 200 -13.02 -47.14 -30.32
CA PRO A 200 -11.69 -47.18 -30.88
C PRO A 200 -11.71 -46.38 -32.19
N LEU A 201 -10.82 -45.38 -32.31
CA LEU A 201 -10.55 -44.77 -33.61
C LEU A 201 -10.12 -45.88 -34.59
N LYS A 202 -10.66 -45.88 -35.81
CA LYS A 202 -10.15 -46.70 -36.91
C LYS A 202 -8.78 -46.17 -37.37
N VAL A 203 -7.73 -46.45 -36.59
CA VAL A 203 -6.33 -46.10 -36.95
C VAL A 203 -5.72 -47.10 -37.94
N GLU A 204 -6.32 -48.29 -38.12
CA GLU A 204 -5.85 -49.27 -39.12
C GLU A 204 -5.97 -48.80 -40.58
N THR A 205 -6.83 -47.83 -40.89
CA THR A 205 -7.08 -47.42 -42.28
C THR A 205 -6.18 -46.29 -42.78
N SER A 206 -5.42 -45.62 -41.91
CA SER A 206 -4.49 -44.54 -42.30
C SER A 206 -3.02 -44.95 -42.31
N LEU A 207 -2.63 -46.03 -41.63
CA LEU A 207 -1.22 -46.45 -41.58
C LEU A 207 -0.73 -47.03 -42.92
N GLY A 208 -1.55 -47.85 -43.58
CA GLY A 208 -1.20 -48.44 -44.89
C GLY A 208 -1.06 -47.41 -46.03
N GLY A 209 -1.66 -46.22 -45.89
CA GLY A 209 -1.49 -45.12 -46.84
C GLY A 209 -0.20 -44.31 -46.64
N VAL A 210 0.46 -44.43 -45.49
CA VAL A 210 1.73 -43.75 -45.21
C VAL A 210 2.91 -44.60 -45.68
N GLU A 211 2.83 -45.93 -45.56
CA GLU A 211 3.89 -46.83 -46.06
C GLU A 211 4.05 -46.77 -47.59
N SER A 212 2.96 -46.62 -48.36
CA SER A 212 3.04 -46.47 -49.82
C SER A 212 3.75 -45.17 -50.23
N ILE A 213 3.42 -44.05 -49.59
CA ILE A 213 4.04 -42.74 -49.86
C ILE A 213 5.53 -42.75 -49.47
N LEU A 214 5.90 -43.44 -48.38
CA LEU A 214 7.28 -43.54 -47.95
C LEU A 214 8.15 -44.36 -48.92
N HIS A 215 7.56 -45.33 -49.63
CA HIS A 215 8.27 -46.12 -50.64
C HIS A 215 8.48 -45.33 -51.95
N GLU A 216 7.52 -44.49 -52.35
CA GLU A 216 7.58 -43.69 -53.59
C GLU A 216 8.60 -42.54 -53.49
N ILE A 217 8.70 -41.90 -52.33
CA ILE A 217 9.69 -40.84 -52.07
C ILE A 217 11.13 -41.39 -52.03
N LYS A 218 11.32 -42.66 -51.67
CA LYS A 218 12.64 -43.28 -51.51
C LYS A 218 13.35 -43.58 -52.84
N GLU A 219 12.61 -43.80 -53.93
CA GLU A 219 13.21 -44.07 -55.25
C GLU A 219 13.51 -42.80 -56.06
N SER A 220 12.93 -41.65 -55.71
CA SER A 220 12.99 -40.42 -56.54
C SER A 220 14.09 -39.41 -56.15
N CYS A 221 15.03 -39.75 -55.26
CA CYS A 221 16.09 -38.83 -54.80
C CYS A 221 17.45 -39.52 -54.58
N MET A 222 18.11 -39.90 -55.67
CA MET A 222 19.57 -40.01 -55.75
C MET A 222 20.08 -39.42 -57.07
N ILE A 223 21.30 -38.87 -57.04
CA ILE A 223 22.04 -38.22 -58.15
C ILE A 223 21.50 -36.79 -58.44
N ASP A 224 22.28 -35.69 -58.45
CA ASP A 224 23.74 -35.53 -58.61
C ASP A 224 24.38 -34.35 -57.82
N ASN A 225 25.72 -34.41 -57.75
CA ASN A 225 26.81 -33.42 -57.59
C ASN A 225 26.53 -31.87 -57.72
N GLU A 226 27.41 -30.93 -57.31
CA GLU A 226 28.84 -30.92 -56.89
C GLU A 226 29.22 -29.56 -56.20
N GLN A 227 30.31 -29.54 -55.39
CA GLN A 227 31.19 -28.38 -55.00
C GLN A 227 30.52 -27.10 -54.38
N ASN A 228 31.16 -26.25 -53.56
CA ASN A 228 32.57 -25.88 -53.43
C ASN A 228 32.90 -25.30 -52.01
N GLN A 229 34.17 -25.00 -51.76
CA GLN A 229 34.79 -24.60 -50.47
C GLN A 229 34.46 -23.17 -49.99
N GLY A 230 34.61 -22.92 -48.67
CA GLY A 230 34.69 -21.57 -48.09
C GLY A 230 34.91 -21.56 -46.56
N GLN A 231 36.07 -21.09 -46.09
CA GLN A 231 36.42 -20.98 -44.66
C GLN A 231 35.90 -19.69 -44.00
N GLY A 232 35.72 -19.68 -42.66
CA GLY A 232 35.55 -18.44 -41.89
C GLY A 232 35.49 -18.65 -40.36
N HIS A 233 36.44 -18.07 -39.61
CA HIS A 233 36.49 -18.03 -38.14
C HIS A 233 35.61 -16.91 -37.54
N GLY A 234 35.23 -17.03 -36.25
CA GLY A 234 34.81 -15.87 -35.42
C GLY A 234 34.14 -16.25 -34.09
N GLN A 235 34.70 -15.81 -32.96
CA GLN A 235 34.20 -16.06 -31.59
C GLN A 235 33.58 -14.80 -30.94
N GLY A 236 32.66 -15.00 -29.98
CA GLY A 236 32.35 -14.07 -28.87
C GLY A 236 31.52 -12.81 -29.19
N THR A 237 30.94 -12.07 -28.23
CA THR A 237 30.81 -12.25 -26.75
C THR A 237 29.82 -11.21 -26.16
N SER A 238 28.96 -11.62 -25.21
CA SER A 238 28.34 -10.84 -24.08
C SER A 238 27.56 -9.50 -24.26
N GLN A 239 26.64 -9.26 -23.30
CA GLN A 239 25.71 -8.11 -23.16
C GLN A 239 26.35 -6.82 -22.57
N PRO A 240 25.62 -5.66 -22.56
CA PRO A 240 25.47 -4.88 -21.30
C PRO A 240 24.10 -4.15 -21.08
N THR A 241 23.92 -3.54 -19.89
CA THR A 241 22.76 -2.72 -19.42
C THR A 241 23.21 -1.28 -18.94
N PRO A 242 22.54 -0.53 -18.01
CA PRO A 242 21.81 0.75 -18.23
C PRO A 242 22.40 2.03 -17.53
N PRO A 243 21.80 3.24 -17.68
CA PRO A 243 21.76 4.29 -16.60
C PRO A 243 20.54 5.30 -16.68
N PRO A 244 20.41 6.43 -15.90
CA PRO A 244 20.48 6.67 -14.42
C PRO A 244 19.38 7.68 -13.87
N ALA A 245 19.59 8.25 -12.65
CA ALA A 245 18.82 9.32 -11.94
C ALA A 245 19.79 10.12 -10.98
N PRO A 246 19.44 11.05 -10.03
CA PRO A 246 18.15 11.66 -9.57
C PRO A 246 18.21 13.22 -9.29
N GLU A 247 17.23 13.87 -8.60
CA GLU A 247 17.44 15.15 -7.83
C GLU A 247 16.37 15.48 -6.72
N PRO A 248 16.72 16.07 -5.54
CA PRO A 248 15.79 16.51 -4.45
C PRO A 248 16.12 17.90 -3.77
N PRO A 249 15.39 18.38 -2.72
CA PRO A 249 13.96 18.70 -2.60
C PRO A 249 13.64 20.08 -1.92
N GLU A 250 12.37 20.50 -1.90
CA GLU A 250 11.88 21.70 -1.17
C GLU A 250 11.36 21.43 0.26
N PRO A 251 11.15 22.46 1.12
CA PRO A 251 10.62 22.31 2.48
C PRO A 251 9.21 21.70 2.54
N ARG A 252 9.08 20.58 3.26
CA ARG A 252 7.88 19.73 3.27
C ARG A 252 6.83 20.16 4.31
N ASN A 253 5.64 20.54 3.84
CA ASN A 253 4.41 20.29 4.60
C ASN A 253 4.13 18.77 4.56
N ILE A 254 3.87 18.10 5.69
CA ILE A 254 3.45 16.69 5.68
C ILE A 254 1.94 16.63 5.38
N ILE A 255 1.60 16.91 4.12
CA ILE A 255 0.25 16.76 3.59
C ILE A 255 0.29 15.55 2.66
N GLU A 256 -0.35 14.47 3.08
CA GLU A 256 -0.74 13.37 2.19
C GLU A 256 -1.95 13.86 1.38
N SER A 257 -1.69 14.82 0.49
CA SER A 257 -2.66 15.59 -0.29
C SER A 257 -3.03 14.86 -1.57
N ASP A 258 -3.65 13.69 -1.45
CA ASP A 258 -4.25 13.00 -2.59
C ASP A 258 -5.67 13.55 -2.89
N GLN A 259 -5.81 14.88 -2.95
CA GLN A 259 -6.96 15.50 -3.60
C GLN A 259 -6.62 15.72 -5.08
N PRO A 260 -7.39 15.16 -6.03
CA PRO A 260 -7.24 15.53 -7.43
C PRO A 260 -7.53 17.03 -7.59
N PRO A 261 -6.83 17.75 -8.47
CA PRO A 261 -7.03 19.18 -8.64
C PRO A 261 -8.47 19.46 -9.05
N VAL A 262 -9.20 20.19 -8.21
CA VAL A 262 -10.48 20.79 -8.59
C VAL A 262 -10.17 21.76 -9.71
N SER A 263 -10.66 21.46 -10.91
CA SER A 263 -10.51 22.32 -12.08
C SER A 263 -11.20 23.65 -11.80
N LEU A 264 -10.42 24.71 -11.65
CA LEU A 264 -10.93 26.08 -11.58
C LEU A 264 -11.65 26.42 -12.89
N ASP A 265 -12.81 27.04 -12.76
CA ASP A 265 -13.66 27.46 -13.88
C ASP A 265 -12.89 28.34 -14.87
N ARG A 266 -13.12 28.10 -16.16
CA ARG A 266 -12.79 29.04 -17.24
C ARG A 266 -14.03 29.85 -17.60
N ASP A 267 -14.21 30.97 -16.91
CA ASP A 267 -14.99 32.09 -17.44
C ASP A 267 -14.06 33.02 -18.23
N SER A 268 -14.18 33.01 -19.56
CA SER A 268 -13.70 34.02 -20.53
C SER A 268 -14.32 33.77 -21.90
#